data_AF-A0AAU6GEV7-F1
#
_entry.id   AF-A0AAU6GEV7-F1
#
_cell.length_a   1.000
_cell.length_b   1.000
_cell.length_c   1.000
_cell.angle_alpha   90.00
_cell.angle_beta   90.00
_cell.angle_gamma   90.00
#
_symmetry.space_group_name_H-M   'P 1'
#
loop_
_entity.id
_entity.type
_entity.pdbx_description
1 polymer ?
#
loop_
_entity_poly.entity_id
_entity_poly.type
_entity_poly.pdbx_seq_one_letter_code
_entity_poly.pdbx_strand_id
1 'polypeptide(L)'
;MKSRFRLPVVLAALPLAAGGAVGLSATPAAAASVTCLGVTGNLNGYGADLVAWQYGPSECFGVAPSGSIWHTWSGAGSWKEMPGNGSALRFVAYFEDSVGKSVKVVTETGNYYCNYDDYATNTWGGWYGTSTDHC
;
A
#
# COMPACT_ATOMS: atom_id res chain seq x y z
N MET A 1 -52.31 -61.24 -11.38
CA MET A 1 -52.66 -59.90 -10.83
C MET A 1 -51.78 -59.61 -9.62
N LYS A 2 -51.48 -58.32 -9.33
CA LYS A 2 -50.47 -57.74 -8.41
C LYS A 2 -49.15 -57.41 -9.12
N SER A 3 -49.10 -56.35 -9.92
CA SER A 3 -49.05 -54.90 -9.57
C SER A 3 -47.74 -54.49 -8.91
N ARG A 4 -46.94 -53.75 -9.68
CA ARG A 4 -45.69 -53.06 -9.31
C ARG A 4 -46.05 -51.72 -8.68
N PHE A 5 -45.37 -51.29 -7.63
CA PHE A 5 -45.20 -49.85 -7.34
C PHE A 5 -43.85 -49.59 -6.65
N ARG A 6 -43.13 -48.58 -7.15
CA ARG A 6 -41.81 -48.10 -6.70
C ARG A 6 -42.00 -46.75 -5.97
N LEU A 7 -41.25 -46.56 -4.87
CA LEU A 7 -40.56 -45.34 -4.35
C LEU A 7 -41.39 -44.06 -4.05
N PRO A 8 -41.05 -43.25 -3.02
CA PRO A 8 -39.82 -42.44 -3.07
C PRO A 8 -39.01 -42.28 -1.76
N VAL A 9 -37.69 -42.20 -1.97
CA VAL A 9 -36.72 -41.49 -1.14
C VAL A 9 -36.93 -39.99 -1.37
N VAL A 10 -37.02 -39.20 -0.29
CA VAL A 10 -36.91 -37.74 -0.37
C VAL A 10 -35.61 -37.35 0.31
N LEU A 11 -34.59 -37.06 -0.50
CA LEU A 11 -33.42 -36.27 -0.08
C LEU A 11 -33.88 -34.82 0.08
N ALA A 12 -33.75 -34.25 1.28
CA ALA A 12 -33.82 -32.81 1.47
C ALA A 12 -32.44 -32.20 1.13
N ALA A 13 -32.35 -31.56 -0.03
CA ALA A 13 -31.20 -30.74 -0.41
C ALA A 13 -31.36 -29.34 0.19
N LEU A 14 -30.42 -28.92 1.03
CA LEU A 14 -30.23 -27.53 1.44
C LEU A 14 -29.46 -26.79 0.33
N PRO A 15 -29.97 -25.67 -0.22
CA PRO A 15 -29.14 -24.80 -1.03
C PRO A 15 -28.29 -23.91 -0.11
N LEU A 16 -26.98 -24.16 -0.03
CA LEU A 16 -26.04 -23.11 0.36
C LEU A 16 -25.93 -22.14 -0.81
N ALA A 17 -26.45 -20.93 -0.62
CA ALA A 17 -26.19 -19.81 -1.51
C ALA A 17 -24.70 -19.46 -1.45
N ALA A 18 -23.96 -19.83 -2.49
CA ALA A 18 -22.62 -19.32 -2.73
C ALA A 18 -22.74 -17.85 -3.19
N GLY A 19 -22.65 -16.91 -2.25
CA GLY A 19 -22.43 -15.51 -2.55
C GLY A 19 -21.06 -15.37 -3.22
N GLY A 20 -21.05 -15.14 -4.53
CA GLY A 20 -19.83 -14.82 -5.27
C GLY A 20 -19.27 -13.50 -4.76
N ALA A 21 -18.09 -13.55 -4.14
CA ALA A 21 -17.27 -12.37 -3.96
C ALA A 21 -16.82 -11.92 -5.34
N VAL A 22 -17.46 -10.88 -5.88
CA VAL A 22 -16.93 -10.12 -7.01
C VAL A 22 -15.70 -9.40 -6.47
N GLY A 23 -14.53 -10.02 -6.64
CA GLY A 23 -13.25 -9.34 -6.43
C GLY A 23 -13.20 -8.17 -7.41
N LEU A 24 -13.31 -6.95 -6.90
CA LEU A 24 -12.95 -5.75 -7.63
C LEU A 24 -11.46 -5.87 -7.94
N SER A 25 -11.14 -6.33 -9.14
CA SER A 25 -9.79 -6.22 -9.69
C SER A 25 -9.51 -4.74 -9.88
N ALA A 26 -8.90 -4.09 -8.88
CA ALA A 26 -8.28 -2.80 -9.10
C ALA A 26 -7.29 -2.98 -10.24
N THR A 27 -7.54 -2.31 -11.37
CA THR A 27 -6.55 -2.26 -12.45
C THR A 27 -5.28 -1.68 -11.85
N PRO A 28 -4.13 -2.39 -11.92
CA PRO A 28 -2.90 -1.87 -11.37
C PRO A 28 -2.61 -0.52 -12.02
N ALA A 29 -2.23 0.47 -11.20
CA ALA A 29 -1.84 1.77 -11.71
C ALA A 29 -0.73 1.60 -12.75
N ALA A 30 -0.72 2.43 -13.80
CA ALA A 30 0.26 2.29 -14.87
C ALA A 30 1.69 2.32 -14.31
N ALA A 31 2.51 1.35 -14.72
CA ALA A 31 3.90 1.22 -14.32
C ALA A 31 4.79 2.22 -15.07
N ALA A 32 5.70 2.85 -14.34
CA ALA A 32 6.69 3.80 -14.83
C ALA A 32 8.06 3.48 -14.22
N SER A 33 9.09 3.49 -15.07
CA SER A 33 10.48 3.40 -14.61
C SER A 33 10.92 4.76 -14.09
N VAL A 34 11.25 4.84 -12.81
CA VAL A 34 11.62 6.09 -12.13
C VAL A 34 13.02 5.94 -11.53
N THR A 35 13.90 6.87 -11.88
CA THR A 35 15.25 6.93 -11.31
C THR A 35 15.33 8.06 -10.30
N CYS A 36 15.70 7.73 -9.06
CA CYS A 36 15.92 8.71 -8.01
C CYS A 36 17.19 8.35 -7.24
N LEU A 37 18.05 9.34 -6.97
CA LEU A 37 19.37 9.14 -6.32
C LEU A 37 20.22 8.04 -6.99
N GLY A 38 20.15 7.95 -8.33
CA GLY A 38 20.87 6.96 -9.13
C GLY A 38 20.27 5.54 -9.07
N VAL A 39 19.14 5.35 -8.40
CA VAL A 39 18.46 4.05 -8.26
C VAL A 39 17.18 4.05 -9.07
N THR A 40 17.06 3.11 -10.02
CA THR A 40 15.86 2.92 -10.83
C THR A 40 14.89 1.94 -10.16
N GLY A 41 13.61 2.31 -10.10
CA GLY A 41 12.52 1.50 -9.54
C GLY A 41 11.30 1.46 -10.46
N ASN A 42 10.40 0.51 -10.20
CA ASN A 42 9.13 0.37 -10.90
C ASN A 42 8.01 0.99 -10.04
N LEU A 43 7.69 2.25 -10.31
CA LEU A 43 6.68 3.00 -9.58
C LEU A 43 5.44 3.20 -10.44
N ASN A 44 4.35 3.67 -9.85
CA ASN A 44 3.16 4.02 -10.59
C ASN A 44 3.33 5.37 -11.30
N GLY A 45 2.32 5.76 -12.08
CA GLY A 45 2.33 7.00 -12.86
C GLY A 45 2.46 8.30 -12.06
N TYR A 46 2.44 8.28 -10.73
CA TYR A 46 2.70 9.46 -9.89
C TYR A 46 4.18 9.72 -9.65
N GLY A 47 5.07 8.78 -10.00
CA GLY A 47 6.50 8.97 -9.91
C GLY A 47 7.06 8.83 -8.49
N ALA A 48 8.14 9.56 -8.21
CA ALA A 48 8.76 9.64 -6.90
C ALA A 48 9.03 11.09 -6.50
N ASP A 49 8.90 11.37 -5.21
CA ASP A 49 9.23 12.66 -4.60
C ASP A 49 10.57 12.55 -3.88
N LEU A 50 11.51 13.42 -4.24
CA LEU A 50 12.77 13.58 -3.52
C LEU A 50 12.58 14.51 -2.32
N VAL A 51 12.90 14.01 -1.14
CA VAL A 51 12.91 14.76 0.11
C VAL A 51 14.35 14.98 0.56
N ALA A 52 14.72 16.25 0.72
CA ALA A 52 16.00 16.64 1.30
C ALA A 52 15.79 16.95 2.79
N TRP A 53 15.89 15.92 3.62
CA TRP A 53 15.81 16.05 5.08
C TRP A 53 16.92 16.98 5.61
N GLN A 54 16.60 17.77 6.63
CA GLN A 54 17.52 18.66 7.33
C GLN A 54 18.51 17.89 8.21
N TYR A 55 18.05 16.82 8.88
CA TYR A 55 18.83 16.05 9.85
C TYR A 55 19.23 14.65 9.35
N GLY A 56 18.88 14.30 8.11
CA GLY A 56 19.14 12.98 7.51
C GLY A 56 19.61 13.04 6.05
N PRO A 57 19.98 11.89 5.45
CA PRO A 57 20.33 11.83 4.04
C PRO A 57 19.10 12.10 3.17
N SER A 58 19.28 12.71 1.99
CA SER A 58 18.20 12.81 1.00
C SER A 58 17.61 11.43 0.68
N GLU A 59 16.30 11.40 0.52
CA GLU A 59 15.51 10.18 0.40
C GLU A 59 14.37 10.40 -0.59
N CYS A 60 14.10 9.42 -1.45
CA CYS A 60 13.00 9.46 -2.39
C CYS A 60 11.90 8.52 -1.96
N PHE A 61 10.64 8.92 -2.14
CA PHE A 61 9.47 8.12 -1.83
C PHE A 61 8.60 7.94 -3.07
N GLY A 62 8.01 6.78 -3.20
CA GLY A 62 7.16 6.45 -4.34
C GLY A 62 6.21 5.30 -4.03
N VAL A 63 5.25 5.09 -4.92
CA VAL A 63 4.27 4.02 -4.78
C VAL A 63 4.37 3.12 -6.01
N ALA A 64 4.43 1.81 -5.80
CA ALA A 64 4.45 0.83 -6.88
C ALA A 64 3.07 0.71 -7.56
N PRO A 65 2.97 0.14 -8.77
CA PRO A 65 1.70 -0.18 -9.43
C PRO A 65 0.72 -1.00 -8.59
N SER A 66 1.23 -1.82 -7.67
CA SER A 66 0.46 -2.61 -6.71
C SER A 66 -0.10 -1.81 -5.54
N GLY A 67 0.29 -0.54 -5.39
CA GLY A 67 -0.01 0.32 -4.25
C GLY A 67 0.98 0.21 -3.09
N SER A 68 1.91 -0.75 -3.09
CA SER A 68 2.93 -0.81 -2.03
C SER A 68 3.84 0.41 -2.07
N ILE A 69 4.29 0.85 -0.91
CA ILE A 69 4.98 2.13 -0.72
C ILE A 69 6.48 1.86 -0.57
N TRP A 70 7.30 2.58 -1.33
CA TRP A 70 8.74 2.35 -1.44
C TRP A 70 9.52 3.62 -1.19
N HIS A 71 10.75 3.44 -0.71
CA HIS A 71 11.72 4.51 -0.57
C HIS A 71 13.14 4.09 -0.97
N THR A 72 14.00 5.05 -1.26
CA THR A 72 15.43 4.85 -1.44
C THR A 72 16.18 6.07 -0.94
N TRP A 73 17.38 5.91 -0.42
CA TRP A 73 18.23 6.99 0.06
C TRP A 73 19.64 6.88 -0.53
N SER A 74 20.44 7.93 -0.35
CA SER A 74 21.84 7.91 -0.79
C SER A 74 22.58 6.74 -0.13
N GLY A 75 23.12 5.82 -0.94
CA GLY A 75 23.81 4.62 -0.47
C GLY A 75 22.93 3.38 -0.25
N ALA A 76 21.61 3.45 -0.45
CA ALA A 76 20.71 2.30 -0.30
C ALA A 76 20.94 1.19 -1.35
N GLY A 77 21.40 1.57 -2.54
CA GLY A 77 21.69 0.68 -3.69
C GLY A 77 20.45 0.06 -4.36
N SER A 78 19.25 0.24 -3.80
CA SER A 78 17.98 -0.28 -4.31
C SER A 78 16.81 0.38 -3.59
N TRP A 79 15.64 0.38 -4.22
CA TRP A 79 14.39 0.72 -3.56
C TRP A 79 14.06 -0.33 -2.48
N LYS A 80 13.58 0.12 -1.33
CA LYS A 80 13.12 -0.70 -0.22
C LYS A 80 11.64 -0.44 0.02
N GLU A 81 10.90 -1.47 0.40
CA GLU A 81 9.50 -1.31 0.78
C GLU A 81 9.44 -0.70 2.19
N MET A 82 8.57 0.30 2.37
CA MET A 82 8.31 0.90 3.67
C MET A 82 7.64 -0.12 4.60
N PRO A 83 8.05 -0.21 5.88
CA PRO A 83 7.49 -1.21 6.79
C PRO A 83 6.02 -0.93 7.10
N GLY A 84 5.36 -1.95 7.65
CA GLY A 84 3.95 -1.90 8.02
C GLY A 84 2.96 -2.26 6.91
N ASN A 85 3.45 -2.81 5.78
CA ASN A 85 2.62 -3.32 4.67
C ASN A 85 1.56 -2.30 4.19
N GLY A 86 1.93 -1.02 4.14
CA GLY A 86 1.04 0.05 3.72
C GLY A 86 0.73 0.00 2.23
N SER A 87 -0.46 0.48 1.88
CA SER A 87 -0.87 0.66 0.49
C SER A 87 -1.42 2.06 0.28
N ALA A 88 -1.04 2.69 -0.82
CA ALA A 88 -1.43 4.05 -1.16
C ALA A 88 -1.65 4.20 -2.67
N LEU A 89 -2.26 5.33 -3.05
CA LEU A 89 -2.29 5.82 -4.42
C LEU A 89 -1.00 6.60 -4.74
N ARG A 90 -0.60 7.50 -3.84
CA ARG A 90 0.59 8.34 -4.00
C ARG A 90 1.07 8.95 -2.68
N PHE A 91 2.30 9.42 -2.70
CA PHE A 91 2.85 10.33 -1.70
C PHE A 91 2.24 11.73 -1.83
N VAL A 92 2.05 12.45 -0.72
CA VAL A 92 1.42 13.78 -0.73
C VAL A 92 2.08 14.84 0.15
N ALA A 93 2.81 14.46 1.20
CA ALA A 93 3.53 15.41 2.05
C ALA A 93 4.63 14.74 2.88
N TYR A 94 5.52 15.55 3.42
CA TYR A 94 6.51 15.16 4.43
C TYR A 94 6.62 16.22 5.51
N PHE A 95 7.01 15.80 6.70
CA PHE A 95 7.26 16.66 7.85
C PHE A 95 8.54 16.21 8.55
N GLU A 96 9.23 17.15 9.18
CA GLU A 96 10.48 16.89 9.88
C GLU A 96 10.61 17.87 11.03
N ASP A 97 11.15 17.38 12.14
CA ASP A 97 11.65 18.18 13.24
C ASP A 97 12.97 17.59 13.75
N SER A 98 13.48 18.11 14.87
CA SER A 98 14.75 17.63 15.45
C SER A 98 14.68 16.22 16.06
N VAL A 99 13.48 15.65 16.23
CA VAL A 99 13.24 14.34 16.84
C VAL A 99 13.04 13.27 15.77
N GLY A 100 12.43 13.62 14.63
CA GLY A 100 12.23 12.66 13.56
C GLY A 100 11.63 13.25 12.29
N LYS A 101 11.21 12.35 11.42
CA LYS A 101 10.61 12.65 10.12
C LYS A 101 9.36 11.83 9.91
N SER A 102 8.43 12.35 9.13
CA SER A 102 7.23 11.63 8.74
C SER A 102 6.89 11.88 7.28
N VAL A 103 6.14 10.92 6.74
CA VAL A 103 5.62 10.98 5.38
C VAL A 103 4.12 10.74 5.40
N LYS A 104 3.42 11.43 4.52
CA LYS A 104 1.98 11.32 4.33
C LYS A 104 1.67 10.78 2.95
N VAL A 105 0.79 9.81 2.92
CA VAL A 105 0.26 9.19 1.70
C VAL A 105 -1.25 9.30 1.66
N VAL A 106 -1.82 9.20 0.46
CA VAL A 106 -3.28 9.12 0.26
C VAL A 106 -3.62 7.82 -0.44
N THR A 107 -4.69 7.15 -0.01
CA THR A 107 -5.22 5.94 -0.66
C THR A 107 -6.09 6.31 -1.88
N GLU A 108 -6.46 5.32 -2.69
CA GLU A 108 -7.43 5.50 -3.79
C GLU A 108 -8.79 6.03 -3.30
N THR A 109 -9.18 5.67 -2.08
CA THR A 109 -10.43 6.12 -1.44
C THR A 109 -10.32 7.50 -0.81
N GLY A 110 -9.16 8.17 -0.91
CA GLY A 110 -8.95 9.51 -0.34
C GLY A 110 -8.63 9.52 1.15
N ASN A 111 -8.32 8.38 1.77
CA ASN A 111 -7.91 8.33 3.17
C ASN A 111 -6.43 8.67 3.30
N TYR A 112 -6.06 9.41 4.35
CA TYR A 112 -4.68 9.79 4.60
C TYR A 112 -4.05 8.95 5.69
N TYR A 113 -2.80 8.57 5.46
CA TYR A 113 -1.99 7.82 6.40
C TYR A 113 -0.61 8.45 6.52
N CYS A 114 -0.08 8.37 7.72
CA CYS A 114 1.26 8.80 8.06
C CYS A 114 2.12 7.61 8.47
N ASN A 115 3.42 7.72 8.25
CA ASN A 115 4.43 6.87 8.89
C ASN A 115 5.50 7.79 9.44
N TYR A 116 6.04 7.48 10.61
CA TYR A 116 7.01 8.30 11.33
C TYR A 116 8.28 7.50 11.61
N ASP A 117 9.43 8.12 11.44
CA ASP A 117 10.76 7.61 11.77
C ASP A 117 11.38 8.48 12.86
N ASP A 118 11.73 7.87 13.99
CA ASP A 118 12.44 8.50 15.10
C ASP A 118 13.95 8.49 14.82
N TYR A 119 14.60 9.65 14.74
CA TYR A 119 16.03 9.74 14.45
C TYR A 119 16.93 9.05 15.48
N ALA A 120 16.46 8.86 16.71
CA ALA A 120 17.20 8.10 17.73
C ALA A 120 17.29 6.60 17.37
N THR A 121 16.30 6.07 16.65
CA THR A 121 16.23 4.65 16.26
C THR A 121 16.39 4.41 14.77
N ASN A 122 16.28 5.46 13.95
CA ASN A 122 16.31 5.45 12.50
C ASN A 122 15.44 4.32 11.91
N THR A 123 14.21 4.23 12.41
CA THR A 123 13.26 3.15 12.14
C THR A 123 11.86 3.72 11.94
N TRP A 124 11.27 3.44 10.78
CA TRP A 124 9.86 3.73 10.48
C TRP A 124 8.92 2.87 11.34
N GLY A 125 8.06 3.54 12.10
CA GLY A 125 7.17 2.94 13.10
C GLY A 125 5.91 2.25 12.56
N GLY A 126 5.56 2.47 11.30
CA GLY A 126 4.37 1.90 10.65
C GLY A 126 3.26 2.92 10.38
N TRP A 127 2.23 2.48 9.67
CA TRP A 127 1.17 3.37 9.15
C TRP A 127 0.06 3.64 10.16
N TYR A 128 -0.30 4.91 10.34
CA TYR A 128 -1.44 5.33 11.14
C TYR A 128 -2.30 6.34 10.38
N GLY A 129 -3.61 6.27 10.55
CA GLY A 129 -4.55 7.15 9.85
C GLY A 129 -4.52 8.57 10.43
N THR A 130 -4.67 9.57 9.57
CA THR A 130 -4.82 10.99 9.97
C THR A 130 -5.99 11.62 9.23
N SER A 131 -6.66 12.57 9.89
CA SER A 131 -7.66 13.44 9.28
C SER A 131 -7.20 14.91 9.22
N THR A 132 -6.00 15.18 9.72
CA THR A 132 -5.43 16.53 9.74
C THR A 132 -4.44 16.70 8.61
N ASP A 133 -4.06 17.96 8.36
CA ASP A 133 -3.05 18.25 7.36
C ASP A 133 -1.66 17.78 7.77
N HIS A 134 -1.43 17.46 9.05
CA HIS A 134 -0.15 17.05 9.60
C HIS A 134 -0.04 15.55 9.92
N CYS A 135 1.21 15.12 9.90
CA CYS A 135 1.76 14.03 10.69
C CYS A 135 2.64 14.68 11.79
#